data_AF-A0A1G6AI74-F1
#
_entry.id   AF-A0A1G6AI74-F1
#
_cell.length_a   1.000
_cell.length_b   1.000
_cell.length_c   1.000
_cell.angle_alpha   90.00
_cell.angle_beta   90.00
_cell.angle_gamma   90.00
#
_symmetry.space_group_name_H-M   'P 1'
#
loop_
_entity.id
_entity.type
_entity.pdbx_description
1 polymer ?
#
loop_
_entity_poly.entity_id
_entity_poly.type
_entity_poly.pdbx_seq_one_letter_code
_entity_poly.pdbx_strand_id
1 'polypeptide(L)' 'MIDKSPYIKALKESLPDVVTDDDIAENMLDIVFHVPVKALENGDSVELPKLGHIDIDRSAGENCLCFKPSDELMQSLGR' A
#
# COMPACT_ATOMS: atom_id res chain seq x y z
N MET A 1 -4.65 11.41 5.44
CA MET A 1 -5.49 10.56 4.58
C MET A 1 -4.92 10.66 3.18
N ILE A 2 -4.55 9.56 2.55
CA ILE A 2 -4.04 9.57 1.16
C ILE A 2 -5.20 10.01 0.27
N ASP A 3 -4.96 10.94 -0.64
CA ASP A 3 -5.93 11.27 -1.69
C ASP A 3 -6.08 10.05 -2.62
N LYS A 4 -7.26 9.43 -2.61
CA LYS A 4 -7.56 8.24 -3.41
C LYS A 4 -7.87 8.58 -4.86
N SER A 5 -8.21 9.82 -5.18
CA SER A 5 -8.69 10.23 -6.52
C SER A 5 -7.73 9.85 -7.66
N PRO A 6 -6.40 10.01 -7.52
CA PRO A 6 -5.44 9.58 -8.55
C PRO A 6 -5.43 8.06 -8.76
N TYR A 7 -5.60 7.29 -7.69
CA TYR A 7 -5.60 5.83 -7.74
C TYR A 7 -6.91 5.28 -8.34
N ILE A 8 -8.04 5.89 -8.00
CA ILE A 8 -9.36 5.55 -8.58
C ILE A 8 -9.31 5.74 -10.10
N LYS A 9 -8.80 6.91 -10.54
CA LYS A 9 -8.65 7.20 -11.96
C LYS A 9 -7.73 6.19 -12.65
N ALA A 10 -6.56 5.91 -12.07
CA ALA A 10 -5.61 4.96 -12.63
C ALA A 10 -6.17 3.52 -12.71
N LEU A 11 -6.95 3.09 -11.71
CA LEU A 11 -7.61 1.78 -11.70
C LEU A 11 -8.65 1.65 -12.81
N LYS A 12 -9.50 2.66 -12.99
CA LYS A 12 -10.52 2.69 -14.05
C LYS A 12 -9.89 2.70 -15.45
N GLU A 13 -8.80 3.43 -15.62
CA GLU A 13 -8.05 3.47 -16.89
C GLU A 13 -7.33 2.15 -17.19
N SER A 14 -6.82 1.48 -16.16
CA SER A 14 -6.03 0.24 -16.32
C SER A 14 -6.89 -1.02 -16.42
N LEU A 15 -8.07 -1.02 -15.79
CA LEU A 15 -8.98 -2.17 -15.68
C LEU A 15 -10.44 -1.78 -16.00
N PRO A 16 -10.71 -1.18 -17.17
CA PRO A 16 -12.04 -0.61 -17.48
C PRO A 16 -13.16 -1.67 -17.51
N ASP A 17 -12.83 -2.93 -17.81
CA ASP A 17 -13.80 -4.04 -17.85
C ASP A 17 -14.15 -4.59 -16.46
N VAL A 18 -13.35 -4.26 -15.44
CA VAL A 18 -13.50 -4.76 -14.06
C VAL A 18 -13.96 -3.65 -13.12
N VAL A 19 -13.45 -2.43 -13.31
CA VAL A 19 -13.73 -1.27 -12.46
C VAL A 19 -14.65 -0.32 -13.22
N THR A 20 -15.95 -0.58 -13.13
CA THR A 20 -16.98 0.08 -13.94
C THR A 20 -17.43 1.43 -13.39
N ASP A 21 -17.18 1.69 -12.11
CA ASP A 21 -17.59 2.92 -11.42
C ASP A 21 -16.63 3.26 -10.27
N ASP A 22 -16.83 4.46 -9.69
CA ASP A 22 -15.96 5.01 -8.66
C ASP A 22 -16.13 4.27 -7.31
N ASP A 23 -17.31 3.73 -7.03
CA ASP A 23 -17.59 3.01 -5.77
C ASP A 23 -16.84 1.68 -5.72
N ILE A 24 -16.80 0.94 -6.84
CA ILE A 24 -16.00 -0.29 -6.96
C ILE A 24 -14.51 0.04 -6.81
N ALA A 25 -14.04 1.10 -7.47
CA ALA A 25 -12.64 1.53 -7.38
C ALA A 25 -12.25 1.89 -5.95
N GLU A 26 -13.10 2.65 -5.26
CA GLU A 26 -12.85 3.05 -3.87
C GLU A 26 -12.82 1.86 -2.92
N ASN A 27 -13.79 0.94 -3.04
CA ASN A 27 -13.84 -0.28 -2.24
C ASN A 27 -12.59 -1.16 -2.45
N MET A 28 -12.13 -1.29 -3.70
CA MET A 28 -10.90 -2.03 -4.00
C MET A 28 -9.68 -1.39 -3.33
N LEU A 29 -9.55 -0.06 -3.40
CA LEU A 29 -8.46 0.66 -2.76
C LEU A 29 -8.51 0.52 -1.23
N ASP A 30 -9.70 0.59 -0.63
CA ASP A 30 -9.84 0.37 0.81
C ASP A 30 -9.34 -1.01 1.21
N ILE A 31 -9.68 -2.05 0.47
CA ILE A 31 -9.16 -3.40 0.73
C ILE A 31 -7.63 -3.44 0.59
N VAL A 32 -7.09 -2.89 -0.50
CA VAL A 32 -5.65 -2.88 -0.78
C VAL A 32 -4.86 -2.16 0.32
N PHE A 33 -5.36 -1.05 0.85
CA PHE A 33 -4.68 -0.33 1.93
C PHE A 33 -4.96 -0.91 3.32
N HIS A 34 -6.09 -1.58 3.54
CA HIS A 34 -6.47 -2.10 4.84
C HIS A 34 -5.82 -3.45 5.17
N VAL A 35 -5.60 -4.32 4.17
CA VAL A 35 -4.97 -5.64 4.38
C VAL A 35 -3.56 -5.53 4.97
N PRO A 36 -2.64 -4.69 4.45
CA PRO A 36 -1.34 -4.46 5.06
C PRO A 36 -1.41 -4.00 6.52
N VAL A 37 -2.32 -3.07 6.83
CA VAL A 37 -2.48 -2.53 8.18
C VAL A 37 -2.86 -3.64 9.16
N LYS A 38 -3.84 -4.49 8.81
CA LYS A 38 -4.23 -5.62 9.64
C LYS A 38 -3.12 -6.65 9.85
N ALA A 39 -2.32 -6.92 8.81
CA ALA A 39 -1.17 -7.83 8.95
C ALA A 39 -0.16 -7.27 9.97
N LEU A 40 0.16 -5.97 9.89
CA LEU A 40 1.06 -5.30 10.82
C LEU A 40 0.53 -5.32 12.26
N GLU A 41 -0.77 -5.07 12.46
CA GLU A 41 -1.43 -5.14 13.78
C GLU A 41 -1.32 -6.54 14.42
N ASN A 42 -1.35 -7.61 13.61
CA ASN A 42 -1.17 -8.98 14.09
C ASN A 42 0.29 -9.33 14.43
N GLY A 43 1.24 -8.43 14.15
CA GLY A 43 2.67 -8.66 14.34
C GLY A 43 3.36 -9.34 13.17
N ASP A 44 2.67 -9.46 12.03
CA ASP A 44 3.30 -9.86 10.78
C ASP A 44 4.06 -8.67 10.18
N SER A 45 4.90 -8.97 9.20
CA SER A 45 5.52 -7.97 8.34
C SER A 45 4.94 -8.07 6.93
N VAL A 46 4.95 -6.95 6.20
CA VAL A 46 4.35 -6.84 4.88
C VAL A 46 5.42 -6.59 3.85
N GLU A 47 5.57 -7.53 2.92
CA GLU A 47 6.37 -7.32 1.72
C GLU A 47 5.49 -6.71 0.62
N LEU A 48 5.94 -5.57 0.09
CA LEU A 48 5.33 -4.88 -1.03
C LEU A 48 6.29 -5.00 -2.23
N PRO A 49 6.02 -5.92 -3.18
CA PRO A 49 6.93 -6.17 -4.29
C PRO A 49 7.32 -4.89 -5.03
N LYS A 50 8.62 -4.71 -5.26
CA LYS A 50 9.24 -3.52 -5.91
C LYS A 50 9.06 -2.19 -5.18
N LEU A 51 8.40 -2.16 -4.02
CA LEU A 51 8.31 -0.99 -3.15
C LEU A 51 9.22 -1.15 -1.94
N GLY A 52 9.11 -2.26 -1.24
CA GLY A 52 9.92 -2.54 -0.05
C GLY A 52 9.19 -3.39 0.97
N HIS A 53 9.58 -3.21 2.22
CA HIS A 53 9.09 -4.00 3.34
C HIS A 53 8.62 -3.09 4.46
N ILE A 54 7.51 -3.47 5.10
CA ILE A 54 6.96 -2.77 6.27
C ILE A 54 6.91 -3.72 7.45
N ASP A 55 7.40 -3.28 8.61
CA ASP A 55 7.34 -3.98 9.89
C ASP A 55 7.00 -3.00 11.03
N ILE A 56 6.57 -3.52 12.19
CA ILE A 56 6.42 -2.74 13.43
C ILE A 56 7.62 -3.01 14.33
N ASP A 57 8.42 -1.99 14.61
CA ASP A 57 9.48 -2.05 15.61
C ASP A 57 8.91 -1.88 17.02
N ARG A 58 8.59 -3.02 17.64
CA ARG A 58 8.06 -3.08 19.01
C ARG A 58 9.09 -2.69 20.08
N SER A 59 10.37 -2.59 19.74
CA SER A 59 11.41 -2.12 20.68
C SER A 59 11.43 -0.59 20.80
N ALA A 60 11.00 0.12 19.75
CA ALA A 60 10.85 1.57 19.73
C ALA A 60 9.48 2.07 20.22
N GLY A 61 8.48 1.18 20.33
CA GLY A 61 7.15 1.45 20.88
C GLY A 61 6.08 0.57 20.23
N GLU A 62 4.87 0.52 20.82
CA GLU A 62 3.80 -0.40 20.37
C GLU A 62 3.34 -0.19 18.92
N ASN A 63 3.62 0.96 18.30
CA ASN A 63 3.16 1.30 16.96
C ASN A 63 4.24 1.99 16.10
N CYS A 64 5.52 1.68 16.30
CA CYS A 64 6.58 2.26 15.47
C CYS A 64 6.64 1.55 14.11
N LEU A 65 6.05 2.15 13.09
CA LEU A 65 6.04 1.59 11.73
C LEU A 65 7.37 1.89 11.03
N CYS A 66 8.06 0.84 10.61
CA CYS A 66 9.32 0.90 9.89
C CYS A 66 9.09 0.53 8.42
N PHE A 67 9.61 1.36 7.51
CA PHE A 67 9.60 1.07 6.08
C PHE A 67 11.04 0.96 5.59
N LYS A 68 11.35 -0.17 4.95
CA LYS A 68 12.63 -0.46 4.32
C LYS A 68 12.39 -0.47 2.81
N PRO A 69 12.80 0.58 2.06
CA PRO A 69 12.56 0.63 0.62
C PRO A 69 13.35 -0.47 -0.09
N SER A 70 12.77 -1.01 -1.16
CA SER A 70 13.47 -1.91 -2.07
C SER A 70 14.50 -1.17 -2.92
N ASP A 71 15.52 -1.89 -3.40
CA ASP A 71 16.53 -1.33 -4.30
C ASP A 71 15.89 -0.83 -5.60
N GLU A 72 14.86 -1.50 -6.11
CA GLU A 72 14.14 -1.09 -7.31
C GLU A 72 13.43 0.26 -7.13
N LEU A 73 12.81 0.47 -5.96
CA LEU A 73 12.21 1.75 -5.63
C LEU A 73 13.29 2.84 -5.56
N MET A 74 14.40 2.57 -4.89
CA MET A 74 15.50 3.52 -4.76
C MET A 74 16.08 3.92 -6.13
N GLN A 75 16.32 2.93 -7.00
CA GLN A 75 16.75 3.15 -8.38
C GLN A 75 15.76 4.00 -9.18
N SER A 76 14.45 3.75 -9.03
CA SER A 76 13.42 4.54 -9.73
C SER A 76 13.39 6.02 -9.29
N LEU A 77 13.85 6.29 -8.06
CA LEU A 77 13.95 7.62 -7.48
C LEU A 77 15.32 8.28 -7.73
N GLY A 78 16.24 7.60 -8.44
CA GLY A 78 17.62 8.07 -8.67
C GLY A 78 18.47 8.11 -7.41
N ARG A 79 18.19 7.23 -6.44
CA ARG A 79 18.93 7.11 -5.17
C ARG A 79 19.54 5.73 -4.98
#